data_AF-A0A442UPI6-F1
#
_entry.id   AF-A0A442UPI6-F1
#
_cell.length_a   1.000
_cell.length_b   1.000
_cell.length_c   1.000
_cell.angle_alpha   90.00
_cell.angle_beta   90.00
_cell.angle_gamma   90.00
#
_symmetry.space_group_name_H-M   'P 1'
#
loop_
_entity.id
_entity.type
_entity.pdbx_description
1 polymer ?
#
loop_
_entity_poly.entity_id
_entity_poly.type
_entity_poly.pdbx_seq_one_letter_code
_entity_poly.pdbx_strand_id
1 'polypeptide(L)'
;MGIVSSKLRASAKGQPCTFQIPGICNHDSSTTVLAHLPSDVKGIGNKSDDFHAAFACSECHNYIDNHRLSKEDELYFSMRGLQRTLHIWVQSGLVFVPQDTHRPKPSSKIMDRRHIASGETIR
;
A
#
# COMPACT_ATOMS: atom_id res chain seq x y z
N MET A 1 -4.44 -14.51 16.31
CA MET A 1 -5.50 -14.26 15.31
C MET A 1 -5.12 -13.01 14.56
N GLY A 2 -5.06 -13.04 13.23
CA GLY A 2 -4.82 -11.82 12.44
C GLY A 2 -5.99 -10.84 12.55
N ILE A 3 -5.72 -9.56 12.28
CA ILE A 3 -6.72 -8.50 12.15
C ILE A 3 -7.60 -8.81 10.94
N VAL A 4 -8.92 -8.88 11.19
CA VAL A 4 -9.92 -9.23 10.17
C VAL A 4 -10.72 -7.99 9.76
N SER A 5 -10.82 -7.75 8.45
CA SER A 5 -11.61 -6.70 7.83
C SER A 5 -12.39 -7.25 6.63
N SER A 6 -13.71 -7.39 6.80
CA SER A 6 -14.60 -7.78 5.71
C SER A 6 -14.55 -6.81 4.52
N LYS A 7 -14.29 -5.52 4.78
CA LYS A 7 -14.14 -4.50 3.73
C LYS A 7 -12.90 -4.75 2.87
N LEU A 8 -11.75 -5.07 3.48
CA LEU A 8 -10.53 -5.39 2.73
C LEU A 8 -10.72 -6.66 1.91
N ARG A 9 -11.33 -7.70 2.48
CA ARG A 9 -11.64 -8.95 1.76
C ARG A 9 -12.55 -8.72 0.56
N ALA A 10 -13.63 -7.97 0.74
CA ALA A 10 -14.56 -7.66 -0.34
C ALA A 10 -13.95 -6.77 -1.41
N SER A 11 -12.98 -5.91 -1.05
CA SER A 11 -12.38 -4.94 -1.97
C SER A 11 -11.59 -5.57 -3.13
N ALA A 12 -11.15 -6.83 -3.00
CA ALA A 12 -10.40 -7.51 -4.06
C ALA A 12 -11.26 -7.88 -5.28
N LYS A 13 -12.57 -8.07 -5.10
CA LYS A 13 -13.46 -8.57 -6.15
C LYS A 13 -13.52 -7.58 -7.31
N GLY A 14 -13.21 -8.04 -8.52
CA GLY A 14 -13.23 -7.20 -9.73
C GLY A 14 -12.05 -6.25 -9.86
N GLN A 15 -11.07 -6.30 -8.95
CA GLN A 15 -9.84 -5.52 -9.07
C GLN A 15 -8.83 -6.19 -10.01
N PRO A 16 -7.94 -5.43 -10.66
CA PRO A 16 -6.79 -6.00 -11.33
C PRO A 16 -5.87 -6.74 -10.35
N CYS A 17 -5.27 -7.85 -10.79
CA CYS A 17 -4.22 -8.53 -10.05
C CYS A 17 -3.05 -7.57 -9.80
N THR A 18 -2.62 -7.44 -8.55
CA THR A 18 -1.51 -6.55 -8.16
C THR A 18 -0.15 -7.20 -8.28
N PHE A 19 -0.08 -8.54 -8.24
CA PHE A 19 1.15 -9.31 -8.43
C PHE A 19 1.72 -9.09 -9.85
N GLN A 20 0.87 -9.25 -10.88
CA GLN A 20 1.23 -9.13 -12.30
C GLN A 20 2.54 -9.86 -12.64
N ILE A 21 2.67 -11.11 -12.19
CA ILE A 21 3.86 -11.93 -12.44
C ILE A 21 3.93 -12.22 -13.95
N PRO A 22 5.01 -11.83 -14.65
CA PRO A 22 5.15 -12.06 -16.09
C PRO A 22 5.07 -13.55 -16.44
N GLY A 23 4.33 -13.88 -17.49
CA GLY A 23 4.15 -15.27 -17.95
C GLY A 23 3.22 -16.14 -17.08
N ILE A 24 2.72 -15.62 -15.95
CA ILE A 24 1.83 -16.34 -15.02
C ILE A 24 0.49 -15.62 -14.87
N CYS A 25 0.49 -14.29 -14.77
CA CYS A 25 -0.73 -13.52 -14.54
C CYS A 25 -1.74 -13.69 -15.69
N ASN A 26 -2.95 -14.17 -15.38
CA ASN A 26 -4.04 -14.27 -16.37
C ASN A 26 -4.77 -12.95 -16.65
N HIS A 27 -4.51 -11.90 -15.86
CA HIS A 27 -5.15 -10.58 -15.95
C HIS A 27 -6.69 -10.56 -15.83
N ASP A 28 -7.31 -11.65 -15.39
CA ASP A 28 -8.75 -11.74 -15.24
C ASP A 28 -9.19 -11.26 -13.85
N SER A 29 -9.76 -10.04 -13.80
CA SER A 29 -10.24 -9.42 -12.57
C SER A 29 -11.42 -10.15 -11.92
N SER A 30 -12.17 -10.97 -12.67
CA SER A 30 -13.28 -11.77 -12.13
C SER A 30 -12.80 -12.85 -11.15
N THR A 31 -11.54 -13.28 -11.31
CA THR A 31 -10.89 -14.29 -10.45
C THR A 31 -10.14 -13.69 -9.27
N THR A 32 -10.11 -12.36 -9.14
CA THR A 32 -9.24 -11.70 -8.18
C THR A 32 -9.77 -11.83 -6.75
N VAL A 33 -8.90 -12.32 -5.87
CA VAL A 33 -9.17 -12.53 -4.44
C VAL A 33 -8.11 -11.84 -3.59
N LEU A 34 -8.39 -11.70 -2.29
CA LEU A 34 -7.41 -11.22 -1.32
C LEU A 34 -6.55 -12.40 -0.86
N ALA A 35 -5.29 -12.45 -1.33
CA ALA A 35 -4.32 -13.49 -1.01
C ALA A 35 -3.42 -13.07 0.16
N HIS A 36 -3.47 -13.80 1.27
CA HIS A 36 -2.69 -13.50 2.48
C HIS A 36 -1.22 -13.89 2.32
N LEU A 37 -0.31 -12.94 2.57
CA LEU A 37 1.13 -13.17 2.48
C LEU A 37 1.69 -13.78 3.78
N PRO A 38 2.87 -14.43 3.78
CA PRO A 38 3.54 -14.89 4.99
C PRO A 38 3.74 -13.75 6.01
N SER A 39 3.39 -13.98 7.27
CA SER A 39 3.49 -12.98 8.34
C SER A 39 3.75 -13.64 9.70
N ASP A 40 4.19 -12.85 10.69
CA ASP A 40 4.49 -13.35 12.04
C ASP A 40 3.27 -13.87 12.79
N VAL A 41 2.06 -13.43 12.41
CA VAL A 41 0.81 -13.88 13.02
C VAL A 41 0.18 -15.06 12.28
N LYS A 42 0.76 -15.48 11.15
CA LYS A 42 0.30 -16.64 10.37
C LYS A 42 0.66 -17.93 11.12
N GLY A 43 -0.32 -18.81 11.28
CA GLY A 43 -0.12 -20.08 12.00
C GLY A 43 -1.09 -21.16 11.52
N ILE A 44 -0.98 -22.36 12.09
CA ILE A 44 -1.88 -23.47 11.76
C ILE A 44 -3.32 -23.06 12.13
N GLY A 45 -4.19 -22.94 11.13
CA GLY A 45 -5.58 -22.51 11.29
C GLY A 45 -5.80 -21.00 11.42
N ASN A 46 -4.75 -20.16 11.33
CA ASN A 46 -4.87 -18.71 11.43
C ASN A 46 -4.29 -18.00 10.21
N LYS A 47 -5.10 -17.16 9.57
CA LYS A 47 -4.66 -16.31 8.45
C LYS A 47 -3.84 -15.12 8.96
N SER A 48 -2.99 -14.59 8.09
CA SER A 48 -2.31 -13.30 8.30
C SER A 48 -3.34 -12.17 8.45
N ASP A 49 -2.89 -10.99 8.89
CA ASP A 49 -3.73 -9.80 8.89
C ASP A 49 -4.28 -9.51 7.49
N ASP A 50 -5.54 -9.06 7.40
CA ASP A 50 -6.16 -8.74 6.10
C ASP A 50 -5.49 -7.53 5.40
N PHE A 51 -4.72 -6.70 6.13
CA PHE A 51 -3.89 -5.65 5.53
C PHE A 51 -2.51 -6.16 5.07
N HIS A 52 -2.12 -7.38 5.45
CA HIS A 52 -0.91 -8.06 4.99
C HIS A 52 -1.25 -9.10 3.92
N ALA A 53 -1.84 -8.60 2.84
CA ALA A 53 -2.37 -9.39 1.74
C ALA A 53 -2.33 -8.58 0.44
N ALA A 54 -2.49 -9.27 -0.69
CA ALA A 54 -2.45 -8.65 -2.01
C ALA A 54 -3.58 -9.17 -2.92
N PHE A 55 -4.00 -8.36 -3.89
CA PHE A 55 -4.99 -8.77 -4.88
C PHE A 55 -4.36 -9.74 -5.89
N ALA A 56 -4.78 -11.00 -5.86
CA ALA A 56 -4.27 -12.05 -6.73
C ALA A 56 -5.37 -12.56 -7.64
N CYS A 57 -5.13 -12.58 -8.95
CA CYS A 57 -5.91 -13.44 -9.84
C CYS A 57 -5.61 -14.91 -9.55
N SER A 58 -6.45 -15.82 -10.04
CA SER A 58 -6.35 -17.25 -9.74
C SER A 58 -4.98 -17.86 -10.06
N GLU A 59 -4.36 -17.47 -11.18
CA GLU A 59 -3.04 -18.01 -11.58
C GLU A 59 -1.92 -17.53 -10.66
N CYS A 60 -1.82 -16.21 -10.42
CA CYS A 60 -0.80 -15.67 -9.51
C CYS A 60 -0.99 -16.21 -8.09
N HIS A 61 -2.24 -16.32 -7.63
CA HIS A 61 -2.58 -16.88 -6.33
C HIS A 61 -2.05 -18.32 -6.20
N ASN A 62 -2.37 -19.17 -7.17
CA ASN A 62 -1.92 -20.55 -7.20
C ASN A 62 -0.40 -20.69 -7.21
N TYR A 63 0.33 -19.80 -7.91
CA TYR A 63 1.79 -19.85 -7.94
C TYR A 63 2.44 -19.44 -6.60
N ILE A 64 1.91 -18.41 -5.94
CA ILE A 64 2.41 -17.93 -4.66
C ILE A 64 2.09 -18.92 -3.53
N ASP A 65 0.84 -19.40 -3.45
CA ASP A 65 0.42 -20.33 -2.38
C ASP A 65 1.16 -21.67 -2.42
N ASN A 66 1.57 -22.11 -3.61
CA ASN A 66 2.28 -23.37 -3.81
C ASN A 66 3.79 -23.19 -3.95
N HIS A 67 4.34 -22.00 -3.68
CA HIS A 67 5.77 -21.71 -3.73
C HIS A 67 6.43 -22.17 -5.05
N ARG A 68 5.78 -21.86 -6.19
CA ARG A 68 6.21 -22.30 -7.54
C ARG A 68 7.25 -21.37 -8.18
N LEU A 69 7.60 -20.28 -7.50
CA LEU A 69 8.60 -19.33 -7.93
C LEU A 69 9.94 -19.60 -7.23
N SER A 70 11.01 -18.98 -7.74
CA SER A 70 12.23 -18.86 -6.94
C SER A 70 11.92 -18.05 -5.67
N LYS A 71 12.67 -18.28 -4.59
CA LYS A 71 12.47 -17.53 -3.34
C LYS A 71 12.61 -16.00 -3.54
N GLU A 72 13.52 -15.60 -4.42
CA GLU A 72 13.75 -14.20 -4.75
C GLU A 72 12.57 -13.59 -5.50
N ASP A 73 12.07 -14.28 -6.54
CA ASP A 73 10.90 -13.82 -7.29
C ASP A 73 9.64 -13.79 -6.42
N GLU A 74 9.42 -14.84 -5.62
CA GLU A 74 8.28 -14.90 -4.71
C GLU A 74 8.27 -13.72 -3.74
N LEU A 75 9.42 -13.41 -3.12
CA LEU A 75 9.57 -12.26 -2.24
C LEU A 75 9.30 -10.95 -2.99
N TYR A 76 9.93 -10.79 -4.15
CA TYR A 76 9.80 -9.58 -4.97
C TYR A 76 8.35 -9.30 -5.37
N PHE A 77 7.66 -10.30 -5.92
CA PHE A 77 6.28 -10.16 -6.38
C PHE A 77 5.29 -10.06 -5.21
N SER A 78 5.55 -10.72 -4.08
CA SER A 78 4.76 -10.54 -2.85
C SER A 78 4.85 -9.11 -2.33
N MET A 79 6.06 -8.55 -2.24
CA MET A 79 6.26 -7.17 -1.79
C MET A 79 5.65 -6.14 -2.75
N ARG A 80 5.82 -6.33 -4.06
CA ARG A 80 5.18 -5.51 -5.09
C ARG A 80 3.66 -5.58 -5.00
N GLY A 81 3.09 -6.78 -4.87
CA GLY A 81 1.66 -7.01 -4.74
C GLY A 81 1.09 -6.32 -3.50
N LEU A 82 1.75 -6.47 -2.36
CA LEU A 82 1.41 -5.81 -1.11
C LEU A 82 1.42 -4.28 -1.25
N GLN A 83 2.51 -3.71 -1.76
CA GLN A 83 2.66 -2.26 -1.94
C GLN A 83 1.54 -1.68 -2.81
N ARG A 84 1.25 -2.32 -3.95
CA ARG A 84 0.20 -1.88 -4.88
C ARG A 84 -1.19 -2.00 -4.27
N THR A 85 -1.46 -3.08 -3.54
CA THR A 85 -2.74 -3.26 -2.84
C THR A 85 -2.94 -2.22 -1.75
N LEU A 86 -1.90 -1.95 -0.95
CA LEU A 86 -1.90 -0.87 0.05
C LEU A 86 -2.16 0.49 -0.60
N HIS A 87 -1.56 0.78 -1.75
CA HIS A 87 -1.81 2.02 -2.48
C HIS A 87 -3.28 2.14 -2.89
N ILE A 88 -3.88 1.07 -3.43
CA ILE A 88 -5.32 1.04 -3.78
C ILE A 88 -6.19 1.27 -2.53
N TRP A 89 -5.84 0.66 -1.40
CA TRP A 89 -6.58 0.86 -0.15
C TRP A 89 -6.47 2.28 0.40
N VAL A 90 -5.31 2.92 0.26
CA VAL A 90 -5.14 4.33 0.61
C VAL A 90 -5.99 5.23 -0.30
N GLN A 91 -5.96 4.99 -1.61
CA GLN A 91 -6.74 5.75 -2.59
C GLN A 91 -8.26 5.58 -2.41
N SER A 92 -8.70 4.39 -1.99
CA SER A 92 -10.12 4.09 -1.74
C SER A 92 -10.60 4.42 -0.32
N GLY A 93 -9.71 4.93 0.54
CA GLY A 93 -10.05 5.26 1.94
C GLY A 93 -10.30 4.05 2.84
N LEU A 94 -9.87 2.86 2.43
CA LEU A 94 -9.93 1.63 3.23
C LEU A 94 -8.75 1.53 4.22
N VAL A 95 -7.62 2.16 3.90
CA VAL A 95 -6.48 2.38 4.79
C VAL A 95 -6.22 3.87 4.87
N PHE A 96 -6.00 4.40 6.08
CA PHE A 96 -5.69 5.80 6.28
C PHE A 96 -4.21 5.99 6.60
N VAL A 97 -3.55 6.88 5.85
CA VAL A 97 -2.19 7.31 6.11
C VAL A 97 -2.22 8.83 6.27
N PRO A 98 -1.89 9.37 7.46
CA PRO A 98 -1.74 10.81 7.64
C PRO A 98 -0.70 11.34 6.65
N GLN A 99 -1.10 12.29 5.81
CA GLN A 99 -0.19 12.94 4.89
C GLN A 99 0.33 14.23 5.53
N ASP A 100 1.64 14.43 5.47
CA ASP A 100 2.20 15.75 5.71
C ASP A 100 1.68 16.68 4.60
N THR A 101 0.75 17.57 4.95
CA THR A 101 0.41 18.67 4.04
C THR A 101 1.68 19.49 3.81
N HIS A 102 1.97 19.86 2.57
CA HIS A 102 3.08 20.76 2.26
C HIS A 102 3.00 21.99 3.17
N ARG A 103 3.84 22.02 4.21
CA ARG A 103 3.96 23.17 5.09
C ARG A 103 4.69 24.23 4.28
N PRO A 104 4.07 25.37 3.94
CA PRO A 104 4.82 26.43 3.27
C PRO A 104 6.04 26.76 4.12
N LYS A 105 7.21 26.76 3.48
CA LYS A 105 8.46 27.14 4.15
C LYS A 105 8.24 28.53 4.75
N PRO A 106 8.52 28.75 6.06
CA PRO A 106 8.44 30.08 6.64
C PRO A 106 9.26 31.04 5.77
N SER A 107 8.69 32.19 5.43
CA SER A 107 9.40 33.20 4.65
C SER A 107 10.73 33.51 5.34
N SER A 108 11.84 33.21 4.67
CA SER A 108 13.18 33.57 5.14
C SER A 108 13.45 35.07 5.04
N LYS A 109 12.50 35.86 4.51
CA LYS A 109 12.59 37.31 4.51
C LYS A 109 12.41 37.78 5.95
N ILE A 110 13.53 38.06 6.61
CA ILE A 110 13.57 39.03 7.70
C ILE A 110 13.09 40.34 7.06
N MET A 111 11.90 40.80 7.43
CA MET A 111 11.43 42.11 6.97
C MET A 111 12.35 43.17 7.58
N ASP A 112 12.83 44.09 6.76
CA ASP A 112 13.55 45.25 7.26
C ASP A 112 12.70 45.92 8.34
N ARG A 113 13.28 46.13 9.51
CA ARG A 113 12.57 46.76 10.62
C ARG A 113 12.45 48.24 10.32
N ARG A 114 11.33 48.88 10.65
CA ARG A 114 11.25 50.35 10.53
C ARG A 114 11.46 51.00 11.88
N HIS A 115 12.20 52.10 11.88
CA HIS A 115 12.38 52.91 13.07
C HIS A 115 11.03 53.52 13.48
N ILE A 116 10.62 53.29 14.74
CA ILE A 116 9.24 53.55 15.20
C ILE A 116 8.88 55.05 15.12
N ALA A 117 9.85 55.93 15.33
CA ALA A 117 9.62 57.38 15.34
C ALA A 117 9.83 58.06 13.98
N SER A 118 10.77 57.57 13.15
CA SER A 118 11.12 58.22 11.87
C SER A 118 10.55 57.50 10.64
N GLY A 119 10.09 56.26 10.79
CA GLY A 119 9.59 55.42 9.70
C GLY A 119 10.65 54.91 8.74
N GLU A 120 11.92 55.26 8.94
CA GLU A 120 13.05 54.85 8.10
C GLU A 120 13.34 53.35 8.25
N THR A 121 13.80 52.74 7.15
CA THR A 121 14.14 51.32 7.09
C THR A 121 15.47 51.05 7.79
N ILE A 122 15.42 50.29 8.89
CA ILE A 122 16.56 49.70 9.61
C ILE A 122 16.88 48.38 8.90
N ARG A 123 17.98 48.39 8.15
CA ARG A 123 18.58 47.16 7.59
C ARG A 123 19.38 46.42 8.67
#